data_AF-A0A2E0HBX5-F1
#
_entry.id   AF-A0A2E0HBX5-F1
#
_cell.length_a   1.000
_cell.length_b   1.000
_cell.length_c   1.000
_cell.angle_alpha   90.00
_cell.angle_beta   90.00
_cell.angle_gamma   90.00
#
_symmetry.space_group_name_H-M   'P 1'
#
loop_
_entity.id
_entity.type
_entity.pdbx_description
1 polymer ?
#
loop_
_entity_poly.entity_id
_entity_poly.type
_entity_poly.pdbx_seq_one_letter_code
_entity_poly.pdbx_strand_id
1 'polypeptide(L)'
;MSQQPDSRHGANPRVGVIADSPLQRHVVCRTVESVGYVLATSLAPEKVSDELVTGDGADVWLVDIEDEDKWSDLVVHLFEVSRAPILLGEGNAPSVTSLPFLRWERKIFAKLQDILGPPRPEDQSMARLVNEIPSACLAQDEDELPDQGPPATNVWVLGASLGGPEAVKEFFEVLPAGLPVAFVIAQHIDPGFHATLSKVWGRHSRFRFKTPRAGRCLSHGEAMIAPIEQVMAVSQFGRVELYEEPWEGPYAPSIDQLMSLMADRFGVQTGAILFSGMGNDGAIAASKLQQMGIEVWAQSAETCANSLQPDSARATGCVTFSGSPGELARRLVQYCAEQYPESIVN
;
A
#
# COMPACT_ATOMS: atom_id res chain seq x y z
N MET A 1 -22.55 28.76 39.91
CA MET A 1 -23.45 27.78 39.25
C MET A 1 -22.89 27.61 37.84
N SER A 2 -21.76 26.92 37.63
CA SER A 2 -21.53 25.49 37.83
C SER A 2 -22.69 24.65 37.32
N GLN A 3 -22.72 24.42 36.01
CA GLN A 3 -23.08 23.12 35.46
C GLN A 3 -22.09 22.78 34.34
N GLN A 4 -21.62 21.53 34.43
CA GLN A 4 -20.48 20.93 33.75
C GLN A 4 -20.68 20.75 32.25
N PRO A 5 -19.60 20.66 31.45
CA PRO A 5 -19.69 20.28 30.05
C PRO A 5 -20.13 18.82 29.95
N ASP A 6 -21.10 18.56 29.09
CA ASP A 6 -21.63 17.22 28.85
C ASP A 6 -20.53 16.34 28.24
N SER A 7 -19.99 15.45 29.07
CA SER A 7 -18.81 14.64 28.85
C SER A 7 -19.13 13.43 27.96
N ARG A 8 -19.57 13.67 26.73
CA ARG A 8 -19.70 12.64 25.66
C ARG A 8 -19.01 13.01 24.36
N HIS A 9 -18.23 14.10 24.35
CA HIS A 9 -17.62 14.62 23.12
C HIS A 9 -16.16 14.17 22.88
N GLY A 10 -15.69 13.11 23.54
CA GLY A 10 -14.28 12.70 23.50
C GLY A 10 -13.97 11.24 23.18
N ALA A 11 -14.95 10.34 23.07
CA ALA A 11 -14.71 8.90 22.87
C ALA A 11 -15.18 8.42 21.49
N ASN A 12 -14.55 7.38 20.95
CA ASN A 12 -14.99 6.74 19.71
C ASN A 12 -16.39 6.13 19.87
N PRO A 13 -17.24 6.24 18.83
CA PRO A 13 -18.61 5.76 18.91
C PRO A 13 -18.63 4.24 19.08
N ARG A 14 -19.59 3.80 19.90
CA ARG A 14 -19.71 2.43 20.39
C ARG A 14 -20.73 1.66 19.57
N VAL A 15 -20.32 0.56 18.97
CA VAL A 15 -21.19 -0.28 18.11
C VAL A 15 -21.61 -1.53 18.88
N GLY A 16 -22.92 -1.78 18.96
CA GLY A 16 -23.47 -3.05 19.45
C GLY A 16 -23.77 -3.98 18.27
N VAL A 17 -23.39 -5.26 18.37
CA VAL A 17 -23.59 -6.25 17.29
C VAL A 17 -24.58 -7.33 17.73
N ILE A 18 -25.59 -7.60 16.90
CA ILE A 18 -26.55 -8.69 17.08
C ILE A 18 -26.50 -9.59 15.85
N ALA A 19 -26.12 -10.86 16.03
CA ALA A 19 -26.15 -11.85 14.96
C ALA A 19 -26.50 -13.25 15.47
N ASP A 20 -27.29 -13.99 14.70
CA ASP A 20 -27.83 -15.31 15.03
C ASP A 20 -26.80 -16.44 14.84
N SER A 21 -25.92 -16.29 13.85
CA SER A 21 -24.78 -17.18 13.63
C SER A 21 -23.54 -16.79 14.47
N PRO A 22 -22.98 -17.69 15.30
CA PRO A 22 -21.77 -17.41 16.08
C PRO A 22 -20.55 -17.04 15.21
N LEU A 23 -20.45 -17.64 14.02
CA LEU A 23 -19.37 -17.37 13.07
C LEU A 23 -19.50 -15.97 12.47
N GLN A 24 -20.70 -15.62 12.00
CA GLN A 24 -20.98 -14.29 11.45
C GLN A 24 -20.77 -13.21 12.50
N ARG A 25 -21.23 -13.43 13.73
CA ARG A 25 -21.03 -12.51 14.84
C ARG A 25 -19.56 -12.22 15.09
N HIS A 26 -18.71 -13.26 15.11
CA HIS A 26 -17.26 -13.07 15.27
C HIS A 26 -16.65 -12.25 14.14
N VAL A 27 -17.06 -12.51 12.89
CA VAL A 27 -16.54 -11.82 11.71
C VAL A 27 -16.94 -10.34 11.72
N VAL A 28 -18.22 -10.04 11.98
CA VAL A 28 -18.73 -8.66 12.07
C VAL A 28 -18.02 -7.88 13.18
N CYS A 29 -17.82 -8.49 14.35
CA CYS A 29 -17.10 -7.84 15.45
C CYS A 29 -15.66 -7.45 15.05
N ARG A 30 -14.94 -8.38 14.41
CA ARG A 30 -13.57 -8.12 13.95
C ARG A 30 -13.50 -6.99 12.92
N THR A 31 -14.48 -6.90 12.02
CA THR A 31 -14.59 -5.83 11.03
C THR A 31 -14.87 -4.47 11.68
N VAL A 32 -15.72 -4.42 12.71
CA VAL A 32 -15.99 -3.17 13.45
C VAL A 32 -14.72 -2.68 14.15
N GLU A 33 -13.96 -3.59 14.76
CA GLU A 33 -12.70 -3.26 15.44
C GLU A 33 -11.58 -2.89 14.46
N SER A 34 -11.46 -3.59 13.31
CA SER A 34 -10.43 -3.30 12.29
C SER A 34 -10.55 -1.88 11.71
N VAL A 35 -11.79 -1.39 11.67
CA VAL A 35 -12.15 -0.05 11.23
C VAL A 35 -11.83 1.02 12.27
N GLY A 36 -11.68 0.66 13.55
CA GLY A 36 -11.37 1.58 14.65
C GLY A 36 -12.58 2.07 15.44
N TYR A 37 -13.74 1.44 15.31
CA TYR A 37 -14.87 1.68 16.21
C TYR A 37 -14.77 0.82 17.48
N VAL A 38 -15.37 1.29 18.57
CA VAL A 38 -15.34 0.56 19.85
C VAL A 38 -16.50 -0.42 19.90
N LEU A 39 -16.21 -1.71 20.06
CA LEU A 39 -17.26 -2.71 20.25
C LEU A 39 -17.84 -2.59 21.67
N ALA A 40 -19.13 -2.27 21.79
CA ALA A 40 -19.81 -2.19 23.08
C ALA A 40 -20.22 -3.57 23.61
N THR A 41 -20.91 -4.35 22.77
CA THR A 41 -21.42 -5.67 23.12
C THR A 41 -21.71 -6.49 21.87
N SER A 42 -21.72 -7.81 22.01
CA SER A 42 -21.99 -8.78 20.95
C SER A 42 -22.97 -9.83 21.47
N LEU A 43 -24.18 -9.87 20.91
CA LEU A 43 -25.29 -10.68 21.40
C LEU A 43 -25.85 -11.63 20.34
N ALA A 44 -26.49 -12.71 20.80
CA ALA A 44 -27.37 -13.53 19.97
C ALA A 44 -28.81 -13.01 20.12
N PRO A 45 -29.69 -13.17 19.10
CA PRO A 45 -31.08 -12.72 19.16
C PRO A 45 -31.84 -13.13 20.44
N GLU A 46 -31.62 -14.36 20.92
CA GLU A 46 -32.25 -14.91 22.13
C GLU A 46 -31.84 -14.21 23.43
N LYS A 47 -30.71 -13.50 23.43
CA LYS A 47 -30.13 -12.85 24.60
C LYS A 47 -30.34 -11.34 24.61
N VAL A 48 -31.10 -10.83 23.65
CA VAL A 48 -31.48 -9.42 23.58
C VAL A 48 -32.54 -9.17 24.66
N SER A 49 -32.27 -8.23 25.56
CA SER A 49 -33.24 -7.75 26.54
C SER A 49 -33.51 -6.27 26.35
N ASP A 50 -34.73 -5.82 26.68
CA ASP A 50 -35.14 -4.43 26.52
C ASP A 50 -34.24 -3.47 27.30
N GLU A 51 -33.74 -3.88 28.48
CA GLU A 51 -32.82 -3.08 29.29
C GLU A 51 -31.46 -2.82 28.58
N LEU A 52 -30.98 -3.78 27.80
CA LEU A 52 -29.73 -3.66 27.04
C LEU A 52 -29.88 -2.76 25.82
N VAL A 53 -31.03 -2.84 25.14
CA VAL A 53 -31.33 -2.11 23.91
C VAL A 53 -31.75 -0.66 24.19
N THR A 54 -32.42 -0.42 25.33
CA THR A 54 -32.85 0.93 25.76
C THR A 54 -31.78 1.67 26.56
N GLY A 55 -30.72 0.99 27.01
CA GLY A 55 -29.62 1.61 27.74
C GLY A 55 -28.65 2.39 26.86
N ASP A 56 -27.85 3.29 27.47
CA ASP A 56 -26.84 4.11 26.78
C ASP A 56 -25.54 3.34 26.46
N GLY A 57 -25.66 2.03 26.21
CA GLY A 57 -24.51 1.13 26.04
C GLY A 57 -23.90 1.18 24.63
N ALA A 58 -24.68 1.52 23.61
CA ALA A 58 -24.28 1.56 22.21
C ALA A 58 -24.85 2.80 21.50
N ASP A 59 -24.07 3.39 20.61
CA ASP A 59 -24.44 4.54 19.78
C ASP A 59 -25.11 4.11 18.46
N VAL A 60 -24.90 2.87 18.02
CA VAL A 60 -25.62 2.22 16.91
C VAL A 60 -25.69 0.71 17.15
N TRP A 61 -26.76 0.07 16.69
CA TRP A 61 -26.92 -1.38 16.69
C TRP A 61 -26.78 -1.92 15.27
N LEU A 62 -25.77 -2.76 15.02
CA LEU A 62 -25.62 -3.52 13.79
C LEU A 62 -26.29 -4.89 13.96
N VAL A 63 -27.37 -5.12 13.22
CA VAL A 63 -28.19 -6.33 13.29
C VAL A 63 -28.03 -7.12 12.00
N ASP A 64 -27.41 -8.30 12.07
CA ASP A 64 -27.11 -9.16 10.94
C ASP A 64 -27.68 -10.56 11.20
N ILE A 65 -28.86 -10.84 10.65
CA ILE A 65 -29.65 -12.04 10.92
C ILE A 65 -29.77 -12.86 9.63
N GLU A 66 -29.41 -14.14 9.67
CA GLU A 66 -29.52 -15.03 8.51
C GLU A 66 -30.96 -15.53 8.28
N ASP A 67 -31.70 -15.81 9.36
CA ASP A 67 -33.08 -16.32 9.32
C ASP A 67 -34.11 -15.22 9.62
N GLU A 68 -34.38 -14.37 8.62
CA GLU A 68 -35.29 -13.22 8.74
C GLU A 68 -36.73 -13.63 9.10
N ASP A 69 -37.21 -14.77 8.60
CA ASP A 69 -38.57 -15.25 8.86
C ASP A 69 -38.74 -15.60 10.35
N LYS A 70 -37.74 -16.27 10.94
CA LYS A 70 -37.75 -16.68 12.34
C LYS A 70 -37.63 -15.51 13.33
N TRP A 71 -36.92 -14.46 12.96
CA TRP A 71 -36.61 -13.33 13.86
C TRP A 71 -37.30 -12.03 13.48
N SER A 72 -38.24 -12.07 12.55
CA SER A 72 -39.04 -10.91 12.09
C SER A 72 -39.66 -10.12 13.25
N ASP A 73 -40.29 -10.80 14.21
CA ASP A 73 -40.89 -10.17 15.40
C ASP A 73 -39.85 -9.44 16.27
N LEU A 74 -38.64 -10.01 16.38
CA LEU A 74 -37.55 -9.38 17.13
C LEU A 74 -37.03 -8.13 16.42
N VAL A 75 -36.87 -8.19 15.10
CA VAL A 75 -36.42 -7.04 14.31
C VAL A 75 -37.42 -5.89 14.44
N VAL A 76 -38.72 -6.18 14.31
CA VAL A 76 -39.78 -5.18 14.51
C VAL A 76 -39.73 -4.60 15.92
N HIS A 77 -39.65 -5.45 16.95
CA HIS A 77 -39.56 -5.01 18.35
C HIS A 77 -38.31 -4.14 18.61
N LEU A 78 -37.17 -4.47 18.02
CA LEU A 78 -35.95 -3.66 18.10
C LEU A 78 -36.16 -2.26 17.52
N PHE A 79 -36.83 -2.14 16.37
CA PHE A 79 -37.15 -0.83 15.78
C PHE A 79 -38.13 -0.01 16.63
N GLU A 80 -39.00 -0.66 17.41
CA GLU A 80 -39.95 0.03 18.30
C GLU A 80 -39.30 0.51 19.61
N VAL A 81 -38.37 -0.27 20.15
CA VAL A 81 -37.84 -0.07 21.52
C VAL A 81 -36.45 0.58 21.54
N SER A 82 -35.66 0.45 20.46
CA SER A 82 -34.29 0.99 20.43
C SER A 82 -34.25 2.51 20.41
N ARG A 83 -33.44 3.06 21.32
CA ARG A 83 -33.14 4.51 21.34
C ARG A 83 -32.01 4.90 20.39
N ALA A 84 -31.11 3.97 20.10
CA ALA A 84 -30.02 4.15 19.16
C ALA A 84 -30.45 3.70 17.74
N PRO A 85 -29.89 4.31 16.67
CA PRO A 85 -30.16 3.90 15.30
C PRO A 85 -29.81 2.41 15.09
N ILE A 86 -30.66 1.71 14.34
CA ILE A 86 -30.45 0.31 13.96
C ILE A 86 -30.00 0.26 12.50
N LEU A 87 -28.89 -0.43 12.27
CA LEU A 87 -28.34 -0.71 10.96
C LEU A 87 -28.50 -2.19 10.66
N LEU A 88 -29.20 -2.51 9.57
CA LEU A 88 -29.29 -3.88 9.08
C LEU A 88 -28.03 -4.26 8.28
N GLY A 89 -27.51 -5.44 8.59
CA GLY A 89 -26.33 -6.04 7.95
C GLY A 89 -26.48 -6.27 6.45
N GLU A 90 -25.39 -6.65 5.80
CA GLU A 90 -25.33 -6.91 4.35
C GLU A 90 -25.37 -8.42 4.05
N GLY A 91 -26.06 -9.20 4.89
CA GLY A 91 -26.17 -10.65 4.81
C GLY A 91 -24.87 -11.38 5.14
N ASN A 92 -24.87 -12.70 4.91
CA ASN A 92 -23.81 -13.62 5.36
C ASN A 92 -22.42 -13.14 4.92
N ALA A 93 -21.53 -13.03 5.90
CA ALA A 93 -20.14 -12.70 5.66
C ALA A 93 -19.49 -13.77 4.74
N PRO A 94 -18.93 -13.37 3.57
CA PRO A 94 -18.18 -14.29 2.72
C PRO A 94 -16.96 -14.84 3.46
N SER A 95 -16.34 -15.92 2.95
CA SER A 95 -15.15 -16.47 3.61
C SER A 95 -14.04 -15.42 3.73
N VAL A 96 -13.45 -15.31 4.92
CA VAL A 96 -12.49 -14.24 5.30
C VAL A 96 -11.27 -14.17 4.37
N THR A 97 -10.95 -15.27 3.66
CA THR A 97 -9.86 -15.37 2.69
C THR A 97 -10.25 -15.05 1.24
N SER A 98 -11.50 -14.65 0.99
CA SER A 98 -12.03 -14.44 -0.37
C SER A 98 -12.15 -12.96 -0.72
N LEU A 99 -11.95 -12.61 -2.00
CA LEU A 99 -12.13 -11.24 -2.51
C LEU A 99 -13.52 -10.62 -2.23
N PRO A 100 -14.65 -11.37 -2.21
CA PRO A 100 -15.94 -10.85 -1.78
C PRO A 100 -15.98 -10.35 -0.33
N PHE A 101 -15.14 -10.90 0.57
CA PHE A 101 -15.06 -10.46 1.95
C PHE A 101 -14.61 -9.00 2.06
N LEU A 102 -13.59 -8.60 1.29
CA LEU A 102 -13.09 -7.22 1.27
C LEU A 102 -14.15 -6.21 0.78
N ARG A 103 -15.01 -6.63 -0.16
CA ARG A 103 -16.12 -5.78 -0.63
C ARG A 103 -17.22 -5.67 0.42
N TRP A 104 -17.54 -6.77 1.08
CA TRP A 104 -18.51 -6.83 2.17
C TRP A 104 -18.06 -5.97 3.36
N GLU A 105 -16.79 -6.06 3.75
CA GLU A 105 -16.16 -5.24 4.80
C GLU A 105 -16.28 -3.74 4.51
N ARG A 106 -15.97 -3.32 3.28
CA ARG A 106 -16.08 -1.91 2.85
C ARG A 106 -17.52 -1.38 2.87
N LYS A 107 -18.52 -2.21 2.61
CA LYS A 107 -19.94 -1.80 2.65
C LYS A 107 -20.43 -1.54 4.07
N ILE A 108 -20.09 -2.45 4.99
CA ILE A 108 -20.40 -2.28 6.43
C ILE A 108 -19.73 -1.00 6.94
N PHE A 109 -18.48 -0.77 6.54
CA PHE A 109 -17.78 0.46 6.90
C PHE A 109 -18.48 1.72 6.42
N ALA A 110 -18.86 1.80 5.14
CA ALA A 110 -19.54 2.97 4.57
C ALA A 110 -20.85 3.28 5.32
N LYS A 111 -21.66 2.25 5.60
CA LYS A 111 -22.92 2.40 6.35
C LYS A 111 -22.69 2.89 7.79
N LEU A 112 -21.68 2.37 8.47
CA LEU A 112 -21.32 2.82 9.81
C LEU A 112 -20.84 4.27 9.80
N GLN A 113 -20.04 4.67 8.80
CA GLN A 113 -19.59 6.06 8.64
C GLN A 113 -20.73 7.05 8.39
N ASP A 114 -21.73 6.68 7.58
CA ASP A 114 -22.88 7.55 7.29
C ASP A 114 -23.67 7.90 8.56
N ILE A 115 -23.74 6.97 9.52
CA ILE A 115 -24.51 7.15 10.76
C ILE A 115 -23.66 7.74 11.89
N LEU A 116 -22.47 7.17 12.13
CA LEU A 116 -21.63 7.52 13.29
C LEU A 116 -20.56 8.57 12.99
N GLY A 117 -20.33 8.88 11.72
CA GLY A 117 -19.15 9.63 11.28
C GLY A 117 -17.86 8.79 11.36
N PRO A 118 -16.73 9.27 10.80
CA PRO A 118 -15.48 8.54 10.80
C PRO A 118 -14.93 8.32 12.24
N PRO A 119 -14.31 7.17 12.53
CA PRO A 119 -13.72 6.92 13.84
C PRO A 119 -12.59 7.93 14.08
N ARG A 120 -12.53 8.45 15.31
CA ARG A 120 -11.49 9.40 15.71
C ARG A 120 -10.23 8.60 16.01
N PRO A 121 -9.09 8.91 15.37
CA PRO A 121 -7.85 8.20 15.62
C PRO A 121 -7.35 8.55 17.04
N GLU A 122 -7.34 7.56 17.94
CA GLU A 122 -6.45 7.64 19.10
C GLU A 122 -5.01 7.61 18.59
N ASP A 123 -4.17 8.47 19.16
CA ASP A 123 -2.82 8.80 18.69
C ASP A 123 -2.03 7.59 18.15
N GLN A 124 -1.78 7.61 16.83
CA GLN A 124 -0.49 7.28 16.23
C GLN A 124 -0.44 7.70 14.75
N SER A 125 0.04 8.93 14.55
CA SER A 125 1.01 9.32 13.52
C SER A 125 1.10 8.47 12.25
N MET A 126 0.30 8.79 11.23
CA MET A 126 0.63 8.61 9.78
C MET A 126 -0.39 9.33 8.86
N ALA A 127 -1.60 9.65 9.35
CA ALA A 127 -2.67 10.23 8.53
C ALA A 127 -2.48 11.71 8.13
N ARG A 128 -1.45 12.41 8.64
CA ARG A 128 -1.25 13.84 8.36
C ARG A 128 -0.55 14.15 7.04
N LEU A 129 0.05 13.18 6.36
CA LEU A 129 0.75 13.42 5.08
C LEU A 129 -0.18 13.37 3.85
N VAL A 130 -1.44 12.95 4.01
CA VAL A 130 -2.35 12.65 2.88
C VAL A 130 -3.32 13.80 2.51
N ASN A 131 -3.54 14.78 3.39
CA ASN A 131 -4.65 15.75 3.21
C ASN A 131 -4.27 17.19 2.83
N GLU A 132 -3.07 17.47 2.32
CA GLU A 132 -2.76 18.76 1.67
C GLU A 132 -2.26 18.62 0.22
N ILE A 133 -3.06 17.99 -0.65
CA ILE A 133 -2.97 18.28 -2.10
C ILE A 133 -4.36 18.63 -2.63
N PRO A 134 -4.61 19.90 -2.99
CA PRO A 134 -5.85 20.32 -3.62
C PRO A 134 -6.06 19.61 -4.97
N SER A 135 -7.31 19.23 -5.21
CA SER A 135 -7.80 18.68 -6.48
C SER A 135 -7.73 19.74 -7.58
N ALA A 136 -6.57 19.89 -8.21
CA ALA A 136 -6.38 20.65 -9.44
C ALA A 136 -5.16 20.10 -10.18
N CYS A 137 -5.36 18.99 -10.91
CA CYS A 137 -4.66 18.63 -12.15
C CYS A 137 -5.16 17.24 -12.54
N LEU A 138 -6.25 17.22 -13.31
CA LEU A 138 -6.63 16.08 -14.13
C LEU A 138 -5.46 15.80 -15.09
N ALA A 139 -4.66 14.78 -14.80
CA ALA A 139 -3.71 14.24 -15.76
C ALA A 139 -4.53 13.58 -16.87
N GLN A 140 -4.36 14.08 -18.09
CA GLN A 140 -4.86 13.47 -19.31
C GLN A 140 -4.33 12.03 -19.41
N ASP A 141 -5.11 11.13 -20.01
CA ASP A 141 -4.74 9.74 -20.26
C ASP A 141 -3.48 9.67 -21.16
N GLU A 142 -2.28 9.72 -20.57
CA GLU A 142 -0.99 9.56 -21.27
C GLU A 142 -0.66 8.11 -21.67
N ASP A 143 -1.61 7.19 -21.52
CA ASP A 143 -1.39 5.74 -21.67
C ASP A 143 -1.53 5.24 -23.14
N GLU A 144 -1.95 6.12 -24.06
CA GLU A 144 -2.13 5.82 -25.50
C GLU A 144 -1.06 6.44 -26.44
N LEU A 145 -0.10 7.22 -25.93
CA LEU A 145 0.98 7.74 -26.77
C LEU A 145 1.94 6.59 -27.16
N PRO A 146 2.42 6.52 -28.43
CA PRO A 146 3.40 5.52 -28.84
C PRO A 146 4.66 5.64 -27.97
N ASP A 147 5.37 4.54 -27.68
CA ASP A 147 6.64 4.56 -26.93
C ASP A 147 7.56 5.67 -27.49
N GLN A 148 7.69 6.79 -26.76
CA GLN A 148 8.46 7.96 -27.18
C GLN A 148 9.81 7.95 -26.46
N GLY A 149 10.85 7.49 -27.15
CA GLY A 149 12.22 7.58 -26.68
C GLY A 149 13.09 6.41 -27.12
N PRO A 150 14.43 6.56 -27.14
CA PRO A 150 15.31 5.41 -27.29
C PRO A 150 15.13 4.46 -26.08
N PRO A 151 15.34 3.15 -26.27
CA PRO A 151 15.34 2.19 -25.17
C PRO A 151 16.37 2.60 -24.10
N ALA A 152 15.99 2.46 -22.83
CA ALA A 152 16.90 2.71 -21.73
C ALA A 152 18.07 1.73 -21.79
N THR A 153 19.29 2.26 -21.76
CA THR A 153 20.51 1.46 -21.63
C THR A 153 20.93 1.29 -20.16
N ASN A 154 20.50 2.20 -19.28
CA ASN A 154 20.85 2.18 -17.86
C ASN A 154 19.57 2.03 -17.04
N VAL A 155 19.49 0.97 -16.25
CA VAL A 155 18.27 0.60 -15.51
C VAL A 155 18.59 0.41 -14.05
N TRP A 156 17.86 1.12 -13.18
CA TRP A 156 18.01 1.03 -11.75
C TRP A 156 16.81 0.34 -11.11
N VAL A 157 17.09 -0.68 -10.28
CA VAL A 157 16.06 -1.38 -9.51
C VAL A 157 15.86 -0.69 -8.18
N LEU A 158 14.62 -0.35 -7.84
CA LEU A 158 14.26 0.18 -6.53
C LEU A 158 13.45 -0.89 -5.78
N GLY A 159 13.95 -1.35 -4.63
CA GLY A 159 13.28 -2.35 -3.80
C GLY A 159 12.79 -1.73 -2.49
N ALA A 160 11.52 -1.89 -2.14
CA ALA A 160 10.92 -1.25 -0.96
C ALA A 160 9.71 -2.02 -0.38
N SER A 161 9.39 -1.78 0.88
CA SER A 161 8.26 -2.43 1.58
C SER A 161 7.63 -1.44 2.58
N LEU A 162 7.51 -1.78 3.86
CA LEU A 162 6.98 -0.89 4.91
C LEU A 162 7.79 0.41 5.02
N GLY A 163 7.13 1.56 4.84
CA GLY A 163 7.77 2.88 4.74
C GLY A 163 8.36 3.21 3.37
N GLY A 164 8.36 2.23 2.46
CA GLY A 164 8.83 2.37 1.08
C GLY A 164 8.14 3.47 0.27
N PRO A 165 6.80 3.61 0.30
CA PRO A 165 6.10 4.66 -0.44
C PRO A 165 6.61 6.08 -0.17
N GLU A 166 6.91 6.39 1.09
CA GLU A 166 7.42 7.70 1.50
C GLU A 166 8.90 7.88 1.12
N ALA A 167 9.73 6.87 1.38
CA ALA A 167 11.16 6.91 1.05
C ALA A 167 11.40 7.05 -0.46
N VAL A 168 10.68 6.28 -1.28
CA VAL A 168 10.78 6.34 -2.75
C VAL A 168 10.26 7.68 -3.28
N LYS A 169 9.21 8.25 -2.67
CA LYS A 169 8.72 9.59 -3.00
C LYS A 169 9.80 10.64 -2.77
N GLU A 170 10.43 10.66 -1.59
CA GLU A 170 11.50 11.61 -1.25
C GLU A 170 12.70 11.48 -2.21
N PHE A 171 13.06 10.25 -2.56
CA PHE A 171 14.09 9.98 -3.57
C PHE A 171 13.75 10.62 -4.92
N PHE A 172 12.53 10.39 -5.43
CA PHE A 172 12.10 10.95 -6.72
C PHE A 172 11.96 12.48 -6.73
N GLU A 173 11.60 13.09 -5.60
CA GLU A 173 11.49 14.57 -5.46
C GLU A 173 12.82 15.29 -5.70
N VAL A 174 13.93 14.62 -5.41
CA VAL A 174 15.28 15.19 -5.53
C VAL A 174 15.87 14.99 -6.92
N LEU A 175 15.38 14.02 -7.69
CA LEU A 175 15.97 13.71 -9.00
C LEU A 175 15.65 14.78 -10.06
N PRO A 176 16.66 15.27 -10.80
CA PRO A 176 16.44 16.16 -11.92
C PRO A 176 15.83 15.42 -13.12
N ALA A 177 15.23 16.19 -14.03
CA ALA A 177 14.84 15.69 -15.35
C ALA A 177 16.09 15.40 -16.20
N GLY A 178 15.94 14.55 -17.23
CA GLY A 178 16.99 14.32 -18.22
C GLY A 178 18.12 13.39 -17.77
N LEU A 179 18.00 12.74 -16.60
CA LEU A 179 18.94 11.69 -16.24
C LEU A 179 18.87 10.51 -17.23
N PRO A 180 20.01 9.95 -17.64
CA PRO A 180 20.08 8.86 -18.60
C PRO A 180 19.81 7.51 -17.94
N VAL A 181 18.75 7.41 -17.13
CA VAL A 181 18.37 6.21 -16.39
C VAL A 181 16.87 5.96 -16.50
N ALA A 182 16.48 4.70 -16.34
CA ALA A 182 15.10 4.30 -16.13
C ALA A 182 14.99 3.47 -14.84
N PHE A 183 13.80 3.39 -14.25
CA PHE A 183 13.59 2.66 -13.00
C PHE A 183 12.60 1.51 -13.15
N VAL A 184 12.91 0.38 -12.52
CA VAL A 184 11.96 -0.70 -12.28
C VAL A 184 11.84 -0.91 -10.78
N ILE A 185 10.61 -0.91 -10.27
CA ILE A 185 10.34 -0.78 -8.84
C ILE A 185 9.62 -2.03 -8.35
N ALA A 186 10.19 -2.72 -7.38
CA ALA A 186 9.51 -3.75 -6.61
C ALA A 186 9.10 -3.14 -5.26
N GLN A 187 7.78 -2.98 -5.06
CA GLN A 187 7.19 -2.48 -3.84
C GLN A 187 6.22 -3.54 -3.29
N HIS A 188 6.45 -4.01 -2.06
CA HIS A 188 5.48 -4.87 -1.38
C HIS A 188 4.28 -4.02 -0.94
N ILE A 189 3.20 -4.05 -1.71
CA ILE A 189 1.95 -3.32 -1.48
C ILE A 189 0.78 -4.10 -2.09
N ASP A 190 -0.45 -3.86 -1.67
CA ASP A 190 -1.63 -4.47 -2.30
C ASP A 190 -1.80 -4.01 -3.76
N PRO A 191 -2.17 -4.91 -4.70
CA PRO A 191 -2.22 -4.59 -6.14
C PRO A 191 -3.18 -3.45 -6.48
N GLY A 192 -4.24 -3.25 -5.66
CA GLY A 192 -5.18 -2.14 -5.80
C GLY A 192 -4.55 -0.76 -5.63
N PHE A 193 -3.35 -0.67 -5.04
CA PHE A 193 -2.65 0.59 -4.81
C PHE A 193 -1.56 0.91 -5.84
N HIS A 194 -1.19 0.00 -6.74
CA HIS A 194 -0.10 0.23 -7.71
C HIS A 194 -0.34 1.45 -8.60
N ALA A 195 -1.56 1.58 -9.13
CA ALA A 195 -1.95 2.72 -9.97
C ALA A 195 -1.96 4.04 -9.18
N THR A 196 -2.44 4.00 -7.94
CA THR A 196 -2.46 5.17 -7.06
C THR A 196 -1.04 5.60 -6.69
N LEU A 197 -0.16 4.64 -6.36
CA LEU A 197 1.21 4.90 -5.98
C LEU A 197 2.02 5.46 -7.16
N SER A 198 1.83 4.91 -8.35
CA SER A 198 2.42 5.45 -9.60
C SER A 198 2.02 6.92 -9.84
N LYS A 199 0.75 7.26 -9.59
CA LYS A 199 0.26 8.65 -9.70
C LYS A 199 0.85 9.56 -8.63
N VAL A 200 0.98 9.07 -7.39
CA VAL A 200 1.58 9.83 -6.29
C VAL A 200 3.04 10.12 -6.59
N TRP A 201 3.84 9.10 -6.92
CA TRP A 201 5.25 9.31 -7.25
C TRP A 201 5.43 10.16 -8.51
N GLY A 202 4.63 9.94 -9.55
CA GLY A 202 4.70 10.74 -10.78
C GLY A 202 4.43 12.23 -10.58
N ARG A 203 3.51 12.60 -9.67
CA ARG A 203 3.24 14.02 -9.35
C ARG A 203 4.43 14.72 -8.70
N HIS A 204 5.26 13.96 -7.98
CA HIS A 204 6.39 14.45 -7.23
C HIS A 204 7.73 14.19 -7.93
N SER A 205 7.71 13.66 -9.15
CA SER A 205 8.89 13.23 -9.90
C SER A 205 9.02 13.97 -11.22
N ARG A 206 10.25 14.05 -11.73
CA ARG A 206 10.53 14.41 -13.13
C ARG A 206 10.49 13.20 -14.07
N PHE A 207 10.29 12.00 -13.53
CA PHE A 207 10.16 10.75 -14.28
C PHE A 207 8.69 10.45 -14.59
N ARG A 208 8.45 9.87 -15.76
CA ARG A 208 7.12 9.43 -16.17
C ARG A 208 6.88 8.01 -15.68
N PHE A 209 5.83 7.83 -14.87
CA PHE A 209 5.42 6.52 -14.43
C PHE A 209 4.51 5.88 -15.48
N LYS A 210 4.88 4.69 -15.93
CA LYS A 210 4.12 3.93 -16.94
C LYS A 210 3.71 2.58 -16.36
N THR A 211 2.53 2.12 -16.74
CA THR A 211 2.09 0.76 -16.41
C THR A 211 2.85 -0.25 -17.27
N PRO A 212 3.48 -1.26 -16.67
CA PRO A 212 4.19 -2.29 -17.44
C PRO A 212 3.18 -3.06 -18.30
N ARG A 213 3.54 -3.27 -19.57
CA ARG A 213 2.79 -4.08 -20.53
C ARG A 213 3.80 -4.86 -21.37
N ALA A 214 3.51 -6.11 -21.68
CA ALA A 214 4.40 -6.93 -22.51
C ALA A 214 4.71 -6.20 -23.84
N GLY A 215 5.99 -6.13 -24.20
CA GLY A 215 6.48 -5.48 -25.41
C GLY A 215 6.67 -3.95 -25.32
N ARG A 216 6.14 -3.30 -24.27
CA ARG A 216 6.34 -1.86 -24.03
C ARG A 216 7.82 -1.55 -23.89
N CYS A 217 8.29 -0.48 -24.52
CA CYS A 217 9.64 0.01 -24.33
C CYS A 217 9.75 0.79 -23.01
N LEU A 218 10.76 0.48 -22.21
CA LEU A 218 11.22 1.29 -21.10
C LEU A 218 12.29 2.26 -21.61
N SER A 219 12.02 3.56 -21.55
CA SER A 219 12.96 4.61 -21.96
C SER A 219 13.57 5.34 -20.77
N HIS A 220 14.67 6.04 -20.99
CA HIS A 220 15.22 6.94 -19.96
C HIS A 220 14.20 7.99 -19.54
N GLY A 221 14.24 8.39 -18.26
CA GLY A 221 13.25 9.28 -17.68
C GLY A 221 11.91 8.61 -17.38
N GLU A 222 11.83 7.27 -17.44
CA GLU A 222 10.63 6.51 -17.12
C GLU A 222 10.83 5.59 -15.92
N ALA A 223 9.73 5.28 -15.25
CA ALA A 223 9.67 4.37 -14.12
C ALA A 223 8.46 3.43 -14.24
N MET A 224 8.63 2.17 -13.85
CA MET A 224 7.56 1.17 -13.85
C MET A 224 7.54 0.40 -12.52
N ILE A 225 6.35 0.14 -11.99
CA ILE A 225 6.18 -0.71 -10.81
C ILE A 225 5.90 -2.13 -11.28
N ALA A 226 6.70 -3.10 -10.83
CA ALA A 226 6.54 -4.50 -11.15
C ALA A 226 5.19 -5.03 -10.62
N PRO A 227 4.43 -5.79 -11.42
CA PRO A 227 3.17 -6.39 -10.98
C PRO A 227 3.41 -7.53 -9.99
N ILE A 228 2.40 -7.85 -9.17
CA ILE A 228 2.47 -8.90 -8.16
C ILE A 228 2.23 -10.27 -8.79
N GLU A 229 1.35 -10.33 -9.80
CA GLU A 229 0.84 -11.55 -10.38
C GLU A 229 1.77 -12.16 -11.43
N GLN A 230 2.72 -11.38 -11.95
CA GLN A 230 3.59 -11.76 -13.06
C GLN A 230 5.03 -11.37 -12.76
N VAL A 231 5.97 -12.26 -13.06
CA VAL A 231 7.39 -11.89 -13.06
C VAL A 231 7.65 -10.91 -14.20
N MET A 232 8.25 -9.76 -13.86
CA MET A 232 8.63 -8.73 -14.83
C MET A 232 10.15 -8.75 -15.07
N ALA A 233 10.54 -8.79 -16.34
CA ALA A 233 11.88 -8.51 -16.79
C ALA A 233 11.88 -7.40 -17.85
N VAL A 234 13.07 -6.95 -18.25
CA VAL A 234 13.26 -6.06 -19.39
C VAL A 234 14.37 -6.66 -20.24
N SER A 235 14.07 -6.90 -21.51
CA SER A 235 15.03 -7.42 -22.49
C SER A 235 16.19 -6.44 -22.71
N GLN A 236 17.29 -6.93 -23.28
CA GLN A 236 18.44 -6.11 -23.69
C GLN A 236 18.09 -4.98 -24.69
N PHE A 237 16.90 -5.03 -25.31
CA PHE A 237 16.38 -3.99 -26.20
C PHE A 237 15.43 -3.01 -25.49
N GLY A 238 15.43 -3.03 -24.15
CA GLY A 238 14.58 -2.18 -23.31
C GLY A 238 13.09 -2.50 -23.41
N ARG A 239 12.70 -3.71 -23.84
CA ARG A 239 11.28 -4.11 -23.89
C ARG A 239 10.89 -4.92 -22.67
N VAL A 240 9.75 -4.57 -22.07
CA VAL A 240 9.15 -5.26 -20.93
C VAL A 240 8.72 -6.67 -21.34
N GLU A 241 9.16 -7.66 -20.57
CA GLU A 241 8.78 -9.07 -20.66
C GLU A 241 7.99 -9.41 -19.40
N LEU A 242 6.78 -9.94 -19.56
CA LEU A 242 5.92 -10.40 -18.46
C LEU A 242 5.73 -11.90 -18.61
N TYR A 243 6.05 -12.64 -17.56
CA TYR A 243 5.94 -14.09 -17.50
C TYR A 243 4.70 -14.48 -16.70
N GLU A 244 4.05 -15.58 -17.09
CA GLU A 244 2.85 -16.08 -16.41
C GLU A 244 3.19 -16.81 -15.10
N GLU A 245 4.44 -17.21 -14.95
CA GLU A 245 4.97 -17.77 -13.73
C GLU A 245 4.96 -16.72 -12.60
N PRO A 246 4.52 -17.10 -11.39
CA PRO A 246 4.58 -16.22 -10.23
C PRO A 246 6.03 -16.02 -9.78
N TRP A 247 6.26 -14.95 -9.01
CA TRP A 247 7.53 -14.73 -8.34
C TRP A 247 7.89 -15.91 -7.42
N GLU A 248 9.13 -16.36 -7.49
CA GLU A 248 9.63 -17.38 -6.57
C GLU A 248 9.79 -16.85 -5.13
N GLY A 249 9.65 -17.73 -4.15
CA GLY A 249 9.84 -17.37 -2.74
C GLY A 249 8.62 -16.70 -2.08
N PRO A 250 8.80 -16.12 -0.89
CA PRO A 250 7.68 -15.64 -0.07
C PRO A 250 7.18 -14.23 -0.43
N TYR A 251 7.82 -13.54 -1.38
CA TYR A 251 7.55 -12.15 -1.72
C TYR A 251 7.09 -12.01 -3.18
N ALA A 252 6.10 -11.15 -3.41
CA ALA A 252 5.59 -10.82 -4.75
C ALA A 252 5.21 -9.32 -4.81
N PRO A 253 5.83 -8.51 -5.68
CA PRO A 253 7.00 -8.84 -6.50
C PRO A 253 8.26 -9.10 -5.65
N SER A 254 9.11 -10.06 -6.06
CA SER A 254 10.38 -10.32 -5.38
C SER A 254 11.48 -9.36 -5.84
N ILE A 255 12.08 -8.66 -4.88
CA ILE A 255 13.18 -7.71 -5.11
C ILE A 255 14.44 -8.46 -5.57
N ASP A 256 14.78 -9.58 -4.93
CA ASP A 256 15.94 -10.41 -5.31
C ASP A 256 15.88 -10.90 -6.76
N GLN A 257 14.71 -11.38 -7.19
CA GLN A 257 14.51 -11.81 -8.58
C GLN A 257 14.59 -10.64 -9.54
N LEU A 258 13.93 -9.53 -9.24
CA LEU A 258 13.94 -8.36 -10.12
C LEU A 258 15.37 -7.80 -10.29
N MET A 259 16.13 -7.68 -9.20
CA MET A 259 17.55 -7.30 -9.24
C MET A 259 18.37 -8.27 -10.10
N SER A 260 18.18 -9.57 -9.91
CA SER A 260 18.91 -10.61 -10.65
C SER A 260 18.60 -10.58 -12.15
N LEU A 261 17.33 -10.40 -12.51
CA LEU A 261 16.87 -10.32 -13.90
C LEU A 261 17.44 -9.08 -14.61
N MET A 262 17.44 -7.92 -13.96
CA MET A 262 18.03 -6.71 -14.54
C MET A 262 19.54 -6.84 -14.69
N ALA A 263 20.24 -7.35 -13.66
CA ALA A 263 21.67 -7.57 -13.70
C ALA A 263 22.08 -8.51 -14.85
N ASP A 264 21.35 -9.59 -15.09
CA ASP A 264 21.63 -10.53 -16.19
C ASP A 264 21.43 -9.92 -17.59
N ARG A 265 20.62 -8.87 -17.71
CA ARG A 265 20.25 -8.25 -18.99
C ARG A 265 21.07 -7.00 -19.31
N PHE A 266 21.31 -6.16 -18.31
CA PHE A 266 21.99 -4.87 -18.47
C PHE A 266 23.42 -4.88 -17.90
N GLY A 267 23.81 -5.92 -17.15
CA GLY A 267 25.14 -6.02 -16.57
C GLY A 267 25.48 -4.79 -15.73
N VAL A 268 26.69 -4.24 -15.92
CA VAL A 268 27.18 -3.02 -15.25
C VAL A 268 26.38 -1.75 -15.55
N GLN A 269 25.45 -1.78 -16.51
CA GLN A 269 24.50 -0.68 -16.74
C GLN A 269 23.26 -0.78 -15.82
N THR A 270 23.26 -1.75 -14.91
CA THR A 270 22.29 -1.86 -13.82
C THR A 270 22.79 -1.15 -12.56
N GLY A 271 21.88 -0.75 -11.69
CA GLY A 271 22.17 -0.52 -10.27
C GLY A 271 20.96 -0.92 -9.42
N ALA A 272 21.14 -1.03 -8.10
CA ALA A 272 20.04 -1.30 -7.19
C ALA A 272 20.06 -0.37 -5.98
N ILE A 273 18.88 0.05 -5.53
CA ILE A 273 18.69 0.83 -4.30
C ILE A 273 17.61 0.16 -3.46
N LEU A 274 17.96 -0.19 -2.22
CA LEU A 274 17.03 -0.80 -1.26
C LEU A 274 16.59 0.23 -0.22
N PHE A 275 15.29 0.48 -0.17
CA PHE A 275 14.65 1.42 0.76
C PHE A 275 14.01 0.70 1.96
N SER A 276 13.47 1.50 2.89
CA SER A 276 12.73 1.07 4.06
C SER A 276 11.79 -0.11 3.76
N GLY A 277 11.87 -1.11 4.61
CA GLY A 277 11.14 -2.35 4.43
C GLY A 277 11.39 -3.35 5.55
N MET A 278 10.40 -4.20 5.77
CA MET A 278 10.54 -5.38 6.62
C MET A 278 11.07 -6.55 5.80
N GLY A 279 11.81 -7.46 6.44
CA GLY A 279 12.30 -8.70 5.83
C GLY A 279 13.73 -8.55 5.33
N ASN A 280 14.09 -9.38 4.35
CA ASN A 280 15.45 -9.53 3.84
C ASN A 280 15.50 -9.64 2.30
N ASP A 281 14.39 -9.35 1.62
CA ASP A 281 14.33 -9.40 0.16
C ASP A 281 15.27 -8.34 -0.46
N GLY A 282 16.03 -8.76 -1.47
CA GLY A 282 17.10 -7.97 -2.10
C GLY A 282 18.50 -8.23 -1.54
N ALA A 283 18.62 -8.85 -0.35
CA ALA A 283 19.91 -9.15 0.25
C ALA A 283 20.66 -10.27 -0.49
N ILE A 284 19.95 -11.27 -1.02
CA ILE A 284 20.57 -12.42 -1.70
C ILE A 284 21.21 -11.95 -3.02
N ALA A 285 20.47 -11.18 -3.81
CA ALA A 285 20.91 -10.66 -5.09
C ALA A 285 22.02 -9.62 -4.95
N ALA A 286 22.12 -8.90 -3.82
CA ALA A 286 23.20 -7.94 -3.58
C ALA A 286 24.60 -8.55 -3.77
N SER A 287 24.79 -9.81 -3.35
CA SER A 287 26.06 -10.52 -3.55
C SER A 287 26.36 -10.80 -5.03
N LYS A 288 25.35 -11.19 -5.81
CA LYS A 288 25.48 -11.40 -7.26
C LYS A 288 25.84 -10.09 -7.98
N LEU A 289 25.12 -9.01 -7.67
CA LEU A 289 25.35 -7.70 -8.28
C LEU A 289 26.78 -7.21 -8.00
N GLN A 290 27.23 -7.29 -6.74
CA GLN A 290 28.58 -6.86 -6.39
C GLN A 290 29.67 -7.67 -7.11
N GLN A 291 29.50 -8.99 -7.27
CA GLN A 291 30.45 -9.83 -8.03
C GLN A 291 30.54 -9.45 -9.51
N MET A 292 29.45 -8.88 -10.06
CA MET A 292 29.40 -8.36 -11.42
C MET A 292 29.94 -6.92 -11.53
N GLY A 293 30.35 -6.31 -10.42
CA GLY A 293 30.76 -4.90 -10.37
C GLY A 293 29.59 -3.91 -10.46
N ILE A 294 28.39 -4.35 -10.11
CA ILE A 294 27.16 -3.53 -10.12
C ILE A 294 27.00 -2.87 -8.75
N GLU A 295 26.61 -1.60 -8.76
CA GLU A 295 26.34 -0.80 -7.56
C GLU A 295 25.08 -1.27 -6.83
N VAL A 296 25.19 -1.44 -5.51
CA VAL A 296 24.06 -1.72 -4.61
C VAL A 296 24.08 -0.73 -3.47
N TRP A 297 23.06 0.09 -3.36
CA TRP A 297 22.92 1.10 -2.32
C TRP A 297 21.75 0.80 -1.39
N ALA A 298 21.80 1.33 -0.18
CA ALA A 298 20.74 1.09 0.80
C ALA A 298 20.39 2.36 1.59
N GLN A 299 19.11 2.54 1.91
CA GLN A 299 18.65 3.61 2.78
C GLN A 299 19.25 3.46 4.17
N SER A 300 19.78 4.55 4.73
CA SER A 300 20.36 4.55 6.08
C SER A 300 19.31 4.17 7.13
N ALA A 301 19.72 3.42 8.15
CA ALA A 301 18.79 2.89 9.14
C ALA A 301 18.02 4.00 9.88
N GLU A 302 18.66 5.15 10.10
CA GLU A 302 18.11 6.30 10.82
C GLU A 302 16.94 6.99 10.10
N THR A 303 16.85 6.79 8.77
CA THR A 303 15.79 7.39 7.95
C THR A 303 14.71 6.37 7.54
N CYS A 304 14.88 5.09 7.89
CA CYS A 304 13.90 4.05 7.59
C CYS A 304 12.74 4.06 8.59
N ALA A 305 11.52 3.84 8.12
CA ALA A 305 10.41 3.47 9.01
C ALA A 305 10.59 2.03 9.53
N ASN A 306 11.17 1.16 8.71
CA ASN A 306 11.63 -0.17 9.10
C ASN A 306 12.96 -0.47 8.40
N SER A 307 14.03 -0.64 9.16
CA SER A 307 15.39 -0.77 8.60
C SER A 307 15.78 -2.21 8.26
N LEU A 308 14.96 -3.22 8.57
CA LEU A 308 15.36 -4.63 8.47
C LEU A 308 15.81 -5.04 7.06
N GLN A 309 15.12 -4.59 6.02
CA GLN A 309 15.47 -4.90 4.64
C GLN A 309 16.79 -4.23 4.20
N PRO A 310 16.96 -2.89 4.32
CA PRO A 310 18.27 -2.25 4.11
C PRO A 310 19.41 -2.79 4.96
N ASP A 311 19.15 -3.12 6.24
CA ASP A 311 20.15 -3.68 7.15
C ASP A 311 20.57 -5.10 6.73
N SER A 312 19.61 -5.93 6.29
CA SER A 312 19.90 -7.27 5.76
C SER A 312 20.81 -7.20 4.54
N ALA A 313 20.56 -6.25 3.64
CA ALA A 313 21.44 -6.03 2.50
C ALA A 313 22.82 -5.52 2.92
N ARG A 314 22.91 -4.55 3.85
CA ARG A 314 24.20 -4.08 4.39
C ARG A 314 25.01 -5.21 5.04
N ALA A 315 24.34 -6.11 5.77
CA ALA A 315 24.98 -7.23 6.47
C ALA A 315 25.71 -8.20 5.52
N THR A 316 25.40 -8.19 4.22
CA THR A 316 26.12 -8.96 3.20
C THR A 316 27.52 -8.41 2.90
N GLY A 317 27.80 -7.15 3.27
CA GLY A 317 29.03 -6.44 2.89
C GLY A 317 29.08 -5.99 1.43
N CYS A 318 27.99 -6.20 0.67
CA CYS A 318 27.93 -5.88 -0.77
C CYS A 318 27.36 -4.48 -1.06
N VAL A 319 26.81 -3.80 -0.05
CA VAL A 319 26.30 -2.43 -0.18
C VAL A 319 27.46 -1.44 -0.23
N THR A 320 27.58 -0.69 -1.33
CA THR A 320 28.69 0.23 -1.61
C THR A 320 28.42 1.66 -1.13
N PHE A 321 27.15 2.03 -0.92
CA PHE A 321 26.76 3.33 -0.40
C PHE A 321 25.50 3.24 0.46
N SER A 322 25.43 4.06 1.50
CA SER A 322 24.23 4.22 2.32
C SER A 322 23.98 5.69 2.64
N GLY A 323 22.70 6.07 2.64
CA GLY A 323 22.28 7.45 2.92
C GLY A 323 20.77 7.57 3.02
N SER A 324 20.28 8.75 3.40
CA SER A 324 18.87 9.13 3.30
C SER A 324 18.36 9.04 1.84
N PRO A 325 17.05 8.98 1.59
CA PRO A 325 16.51 8.97 0.23
C PRO A 325 17.02 10.15 -0.63
N GLY A 326 17.08 11.36 -0.07
CA GLY A 326 17.67 12.50 -0.77
C GLY A 326 19.18 12.38 -1.05
N GLU A 327 19.95 11.74 -0.17
CA GLU A 327 21.37 11.47 -0.41
C GLU A 327 21.58 10.39 -1.48
N LEU A 328 20.75 9.33 -1.49
CA LEU A 328 20.74 8.32 -2.54
C LEU A 328 20.45 8.94 -3.90
N ALA A 329 19.46 9.85 -3.98
CA ALA A 329 19.13 10.57 -5.20
C ALA A 329 20.30 11.44 -5.69
N ARG A 330 20.92 12.22 -4.79
CA ARG A 330 22.10 13.03 -5.12
C ARG A 330 23.28 12.18 -5.57
N ARG A 331 23.51 11.05 -4.90
CA ARG A 331 24.55 10.10 -5.29
C ARG A 331 24.28 9.50 -6.67
N LEU A 332 23.01 9.22 -7.01
CA LEU A 332 22.64 8.76 -8.35
C LEU A 332 22.97 9.79 -9.43
N VAL A 333 22.65 11.06 -9.19
CA VAL A 333 22.97 12.16 -10.12
C VAL A 333 24.48 12.23 -10.35
N GLN A 334 25.27 12.19 -9.27
CA GLN A 334 26.72 12.22 -9.36
C GLN A 334 27.26 10.99 -10.10
N TYR A 335 26.76 9.80 -9.77
CA TYR A 335 27.15 8.55 -10.42
C TYR A 335 26.87 8.61 -11.93
N CYS A 336 25.70 9.12 -12.34
CA CYS A 336 25.38 9.28 -13.76
C CYS A 336 26.32 10.26 -14.47
N ALA A 337 26.70 11.36 -13.80
CA ALA A 337 27.65 12.32 -14.36
C ALA A 337 29.07 11.73 -14.50
N GLU A 338 29.47 10.84 -13.58
CA GLU A 338 30.76 10.14 -13.60
C GLU A 338 30.81 9.06 -14.68
N GLN A 339 29.74 8.27 -14.82
CA GLN A 339 29.71 7.07 -15.67
C GLN A 339 29.15 7.33 -17.08
N TYR A 340 28.32 8.35 -17.27
CA TYR A 340 27.64 8.62 -18.54
C TYR A 340 27.81 10.07 -19.03
N PRO A 341 29.05 10.62 -19.10
CA PRO A 341 29.29 12.04 -19.39
C PRO A 341 28.74 12.52 -20.73
N GLU A 342 28.64 11.65 -21.74
CA GLU A 342 28.14 12.00 -23.09
C GLU A 342 26.60 12.09 -23.18
N SER A 343 25.87 11.60 -22.18
CA SER A 343 24.40 11.50 -22.21
C SER A 343 23.65 12.65 -21.53
N ILE A 344 24.35 13.56 -20.84
CA ILE A 344 23.78 14.72 -20.13
C ILE A 344 23.70 15.97 -21.06
N VAL A 345 24.26 15.90 -22.27
CA VAL A 345 24.46 17.07 -23.16
C VAL A 345 23.44 17.18 -24.30
N ASN A 346 22.45 16.29 -24.41
CA ASN A 346 21.44 16.34 -25.49
C ASN A 346 20.01 16.59 -25.00
#